data_AF-A0A2E1W0U4-F1
#
_entry.id   AF-A0A2E1W0U4-F1
#
_cell.length_a   1.000
_cell.length_b   1.000
_cell.length_c   1.000
_cell.angle_alpha   90.00
_cell.angle_beta   90.00
_cell.angle_gamma   90.00
#
_symmetry.space_group_name_H-M   'P 1'
#
loop_
_entity.id
_entity.type
_entity.pdbx_description
1 polymer ?
#
loop_
_entity_poly.entity_id
_entity_poly.type
_entity_poly.pdbx_seq_one_letter_code
_entity_poly.pdbx_strand_id
1 'polypeptide(L)'
;MLAASVPAATAQPPSTGTQGTFGLGRAATTAEIEALDIDVRPDGWGLPPGRGNAADGARVWERTCRVCHGPEGKGGTAAPVVGRAPNGRPPTVGNFWPYATTLYDYINRAMPRNAPGTLTSDQVYGVVAWILVRNEIIPDDAEMNAETLPQVVMPARARFVPDDRRGGREVR
;
A
#
# COMPACT_ATOMS: atom_id res chain seq x y z
N MET A 1 25.79 68.81 -14.31
CA MET A 1 25.09 67.75 -13.55
C MET A 1 23.61 67.81 -13.95
N LEU A 2 23.15 66.92 -14.81
CA LEU A 2 21.76 66.84 -15.27
C LEU A 2 21.07 65.71 -14.52
N ALA A 3 20.11 66.03 -13.66
CA ALA A 3 19.29 65.04 -12.97
C ALA A 3 18.19 64.54 -13.91
N ALA A 4 18.16 63.24 -14.18
CA ALA A 4 17.12 62.59 -14.96
C ALA A 4 15.96 62.17 -14.04
N SER A 5 14.75 62.62 -14.36
CA SER A 5 13.52 62.27 -13.65
C SER A 5 13.06 60.85 -14.01
N VAL A 6 12.86 60.00 -13.00
CA VAL A 6 12.34 58.64 -13.17
C VAL A 6 10.80 58.70 -13.31
N PRO A 7 10.18 58.09 -14.33
CA PRO A 7 8.73 58.09 -14.45
C PRO A 7 8.09 57.17 -13.40
N ALA A 8 6.99 57.64 -12.81
CA ALA A 8 6.22 56.88 -11.83
C ALA A 8 5.51 55.69 -12.52
N ALA A 9 5.70 54.49 -11.97
CA ALA A 9 5.02 53.29 -12.43
C ALA A 9 3.51 53.39 -12.18
N THR A 10 2.70 53.27 -13.22
CA THR A 10 1.25 53.16 -13.09
C THR A 10 0.88 51.81 -12.51
N ALA A 11 0.19 51.80 -11.37
CA ALA A 11 -0.32 50.59 -10.75
C ALA A 11 -1.32 49.91 -11.69
N GLN A 12 -1.01 48.68 -12.10
CA GLN A 12 -1.92 47.86 -12.89
C GLN A 12 -3.10 47.45 -11.99
N PRO A 13 -4.36 47.66 -12.41
CA PRO A 13 -5.50 47.25 -11.61
C PRO A 13 -5.45 45.73 -11.35
N PRO A 14 -5.91 45.26 -10.19
CA PRO A 14 -5.98 43.84 -9.90
C PRO A 14 -6.85 43.17 -10.97
N SER A 15 -6.30 42.16 -11.63
CA SER A 15 -7.02 41.33 -12.58
C SER A 15 -8.20 40.67 -11.85
N THR A 16 -9.42 41.12 -12.12
CA THR A 16 -10.67 40.48 -11.66
C THR A 16 -11.00 39.28 -12.55
N GLY A 17 -10.05 38.38 -12.73
CA GLY A 17 -10.30 37.07 -13.30
C GLY A 17 -10.51 36.10 -12.16
N THR A 18 -11.71 35.54 -12.02
CA THR A 18 -11.84 34.17 -11.50
C THR A 18 -10.76 33.36 -12.21
N GLN A 19 -9.77 32.84 -11.48
CA GLN A 19 -8.70 32.05 -12.11
C GLN A 19 -9.35 30.83 -12.75
N GLY A 20 -9.70 30.95 -14.04
CA GLY A 20 -10.24 29.87 -14.83
C GLY A 20 -9.20 28.77 -14.93
N THR A 21 -9.65 27.52 -15.04
CA THR A 21 -8.75 26.40 -15.31
C THR A 21 -7.96 26.65 -16.61
N PHE A 22 -6.72 26.19 -16.70
CA PHE A 22 -5.87 26.30 -17.91
C PHE A 22 -6.41 25.54 -19.15
N GLY A 23 -7.54 24.83 -19.03
CA GLY A 23 -8.12 24.06 -20.13
C GLY A 23 -7.29 22.83 -20.54
N LEU A 24 -6.43 22.34 -19.65
CA LEU A 24 -5.60 21.15 -19.88
C LEU A 24 -6.29 19.89 -19.37
N GLY A 25 -6.17 18.80 -20.13
CA GLY A 25 -6.70 17.48 -19.78
C GLY A 25 -8.20 17.33 -20.02
N ARG A 26 -8.76 16.22 -19.51
CA ARG A 26 -10.19 15.93 -19.49
C ARG A 26 -10.55 15.19 -18.21
N ALA A 27 -11.84 15.12 -17.87
CA ALA A 27 -12.30 14.23 -16.83
C ALA A 27 -11.92 12.78 -17.16
N ALA A 28 -11.42 12.05 -16.16
CA ALA A 28 -11.26 10.61 -16.26
C ALA A 28 -12.63 9.95 -16.33
N THR A 29 -12.76 8.94 -17.18
CA THR A 29 -13.95 8.09 -17.22
C THR A 29 -13.96 7.16 -16.01
N THR A 30 -15.14 6.67 -15.63
CA THR A 30 -15.27 5.67 -14.56
C THR A 30 -14.37 4.45 -14.82
N ALA A 31 -14.31 3.96 -16.06
CA ALA A 31 -13.47 2.83 -16.42
C ALA A 31 -11.96 3.11 -16.25
N GLU A 32 -11.50 4.33 -16.50
CA GLU A 32 -10.10 4.70 -16.27
C GLU A 32 -9.76 4.80 -14.79
N ILE A 33 -10.71 5.26 -13.98
CA ILE A 33 -10.56 5.30 -12.53
C ILE A 33 -10.54 3.86 -12.00
N GLU A 34 -11.51 3.02 -12.34
CA GLU A 34 -11.58 1.62 -11.91
C GLU A 34 -10.35 0.79 -12.32
N ALA A 35 -9.71 1.11 -13.45
CA ALA A 35 -8.49 0.44 -13.89
C ALA A 35 -7.24 0.82 -13.08
N LEU A 36 -7.25 1.96 -12.38
CA LEU A 36 -6.09 2.51 -11.68
C LEU A 36 -6.26 2.57 -10.16
N ASP A 37 -7.49 2.81 -9.69
CA ASP A 37 -7.91 2.91 -8.30
C ASP A 37 -8.16 1.51 -7.73
N ILE A 38 -7.04 0.81 -7.48
CA ILE A 38 -7.01 -0.53 -6.89
C ILE A 38 -6.39 -0.52 -5.49
N ASP A 39 -6.25 0.66 -4.86
CA ASP A 39 -5.67 0.73 -3.52
C ASP A 39 -6.59 0.16 -2.46
N VAL A 40 -5.97 -0.53 -1.50
CA VAL A 40 -6.66 -1.03 -0.32
C VAL A 40 -6.19 -0.30 0.91
N ARG A 41 -7.14 0.30 1.61
CA ARG A 41 -6.91 1.07 2.83
C ARG A 41 -6.84 0.18 4.08
N PRO A 42 -6.30 0.70 5.20
CA PRO A 42 -6.29 -0.01 6.48
C PRO A 42 -7.67 -0.45 7.00
N ASP A 43 -8.73 0.28 6.65
CA ASP A 43 -10.11 -0.01 7.03
C ASP A 43 -10.81 -1.03 6.12
N GLY A 44 -10.12 -1.55 5.10
CA GLY A 44 -10.65 -2.51 4.14
C GLY A 44 -11.33 -1.88 2.92
N TRP A 45 -11.42 -0.54 2.85
CA TRP A 45 -11.91 0.11 1.64
C TRP A 45 -11.04 -0.27 0.45
N GLY A 46 -11.68 -0.61 -0.69
CA GLY A 46 -11.02 -1.08 -1.90
C GLY A 46 -10.80 -2.60 -1.98
N LEU A 47 -11.10 -3.37 -0.93
CA LEU A 47 -11.04 -4.84 -1.01
C LEU A 47 -12.10 -5.38 -1.99
N PRO A 48 -11.70 -6.16 -3.03
CA PRO A 48 -12.66 -6.77 -3.94
C PRO A 48 -13.31 -8.00 -3.30
N PRO A 49 -14.47 -8.44 -3.83
CA PRO A 49 -15.10 -9.69 -3.42
C PRO A 49 -14.16 -10.87 -3.68
N GLY A 50 -14.16 -11.83 -2.76
CA GLY A 50 -13.33 -13.02 -2.83
C GLY A 50 -13.05 -13.57 -1.43
N ARG A 51 -12.41 -14.73 -1.38
CA ARG A 51 -12.01 -15.38 -0.13
C ARG A 51 -10.84 -16.34 -0.34
N GLY A 52 -10.09 -16.60 0.72
CA GLY A 52 -9.07 -17.64 0.72
C GLY A 52 -8.54 -17.95 2.10
N ASN A 53 -8.15 -19.20 2.31
CA ASN A 53 -7.48 -19.66 3.53
C ASN A 53 -6.00 -20.00 3.29
N ALA A 54 -5.28 -20.38 4.34
CA ALA A 54 -3.86 -20.71 4.25
C ALA A 54 -3.58 -21.92 3.34
N ALA A 55 -4.48 -22.89 3.25
CA ALA A 55 -4.31 -24.04 2.35
C ALA A 55 -4.41 -23.64 0.86
N ASP A 56 -5.31 -22.70 0.54
CA ASP A 56 -5.39 -22.10 -0.80
C ASP A 56 -4.13 -21.31 -1.13
N GLY A 57 -3.68 -20.49 -0.18
CA GLY A 57 -2.44 -19.73 -0.27
C GLY A 57 -1.21 -20.58 -0.45
N ALA A 58 -1.10 -21.71 0.24
CA ALA A 58 0.04 -22.62 0.12
C ALA A 58 0.24 -23.10 -1.32
N ARG A 59 -0.86 -23.38 -2.03
CA ARG A 59 -0.82 -23.81 -3.44
C ARG A 59 -0.30 -22.69 -4.36
N VAL A 60 -0.70 -21.45 -4.11
CA VAL A 60 -0.20 -20.28 -4.87
C VAL A 60 1.26 -20.00 -4.51
N TRP A 61 1.60 -20.03 -3.21
CA TRP A 61 2.96 -19.82 -2.71
C TRP A 61 3.96 -20.76 -3.38
N GLU A 62 3.62 -22.04 -3.45
CA GLU A 62 4.43 -23.09 -4.06
C GLU A 62 4.71 -22.85 -5.54
N ARG A 63 3.72 -22.36 -6.31
CA ARG A 63 3.90 -22.14 -7.75
C ARG A 63 4.59 -20.83 -8.07
N THR A 64 4.43 -19.83 -7.20
CA THR A 64 4.57 -18.44 -7.63
C THR A 64 5.49 -17.60 -6.73
N CYS A 65 5.52 -17.88 -5.43
CA CYS A 65 6.23 -17.04 -4.45
C CYS A 65 7.55 -17.65 -3.98
N ARG A 66 7.58 -18.98 -3.81
CA ARG A 66 8.69 -19.69 -3.14
C ARG A 66 10.05 -19.54 -3.82
N VAL A 67 10.07 -19.32 -5.14
CA VAL A 67 11.31 -19.22 -5.92
C VAL A 67 12.18 -18.04 -5.46
N CYS A 68 11.55 -16.98 -4.93
CA CYS A 68 12.26 -15.81 -4.40
C CYS A 68 12.23 -15.74 -2.88
N HIS A 69 11.09 -16.05 -2.25
CA HIS A 69 10.89 -15.89 -0.80
C HIS A 69 11.19 -17.15 0.02
N GLY A 70 11.58 -18.25 -0.64
CA GLY A 70 11.85 -19.54 -0.02
C GLY A 70 10.58 -20.36 0.27
N PRO A 71 10.72 -21.68 0.50
CA PRO A 71 9.58 -22.57 0.75
C PRO A 71 8.79 -22.21 2.00
N GLU A 72 9.47 -21.64 3.00
CA GLU A 72 8.88 -21.24 4.29
C GLU A 72 8.66 -19.74 4.44
N GLY A 73 8.85 -18.94 3.39
CA GLY A 73 8.77 -17.47 3.50
C GLY A 73 9.89 -16.82 4.31
N LYS A 74 10.94 -17.58 4.65
CA LYS A 74 12.12 -17.13 5.39
C LYS A 74 13.17 -16.41 4.52
N GLY A 75 12.82 -16.06 3.29
CA GLY A 75 13.67 -15.32 2.36
C GLY A 75 14.50 -16.24 1.46
N GLY A 76 15.23 -15.61 0.54
CA GLY A 76 16.06 -16.26 -0.47
C GLY A 76 16.71 -15.19 -1.33
N THR A 77 16.37 -15.14 -2.62
CA THR A 77 16.73 -14.01 -3.49
C THR A 77 15.87 -12.77 -3.26
N ALA A 78 14.73 -12.91 -2.54
CA ALA A 78 13.93 -11.82 -2.01
C ALA A 78 13.89 -11.84 -0.47
N ALA A 79 13.44 -10.73 0.11
CA ALA A 79 13.35 -10.55 1.56
C ALA A 79 12.40 -11.59 2.22
N PRO A 80 12.64 -11.99 3.47
CA PRO A 80 11.71 -12.82 4.23
C PRO A 80 10.39 -12.10 4.46
N VAL A 81 9.29 -12.85 4.38
CA VAL A 81 7.95 -12.41 4.80
C VAL A 81 7.53 -13.07 6.11
N VAL A 82 8.21 -14.14 6.54
CA VAL A 82 7.95 -14.86 7.79
C VAL A 82 9.04 -14.56 8.82
N GLY A 83 8.60 -14.12 10.00
CA GLY A 83 9.41 -13.85 11.19
C GLY A 83 8.66 -12.92 12.14
N ARG A 84 8.69 -13.19 13.45
CA ARG A 84 7.84 -12.46 14.43
C ARG A 84 8.58 -11.72 15.53
N ALA A 85 9.91 -11.89 15.62
CA ALA A 85 10.69 -11.29 16.70
C ALA A 85 10.48 -9.76 16.70
N PRO A 86 9.95 -9.13 17.77
CA PRO A 86 9.55 -7.72 17.78
C PRO A 86 10.59 -6.72 17.27
N ASN A 87 11.88 -6.99 17.47
CA ASN A 87 13.00 -6.19 16.96
C ASN A 87 13.91 -7.01 16.04
N GLY A 88 13.37 -8.08 15.46
CA GLY A 88 14.09 -8.99 14.58
C GLY A 88 14.52 -8.28 13.30
N ARG A 89 15.72 -8.63 12.85
CA ARG A 89 16.25 -8.20 11.55
C ARG A 89 16.47 -9.43 10.65
N PRO A 90 16.20 -9.32 9.34
CA PRO A 90 15.59 -8.16 8.67
C PRO A 90 14.09 -8.00 9.06
N PRO A 91 13.47 -6.84 8.78
CA PRO A 91 12.03 -6.68 8.91
C PRO A 91 11.28 -7.69 8.04
N THR A 92 10.15 -8.17 8.55
CA THR A 92 9.24 -9.13 7.92
C THR A 92 7.81 -8.63 8.08
N VAL A 93 6.84 -9.36 7.53
CA VAL A 93 5.42 -9.06 7.79
C VAL A 93 5.12 -9.18 9.29
N GLY A 94 5.52 -10.27 9.93
CA GLY A 94 5.11 -10.55 11.31
C GLY A 94 5.73 -9.64 12.37
N ASN A 95 6.85 -8.99 12.10
CA ASN A 95 7.50 -8.12 13.07
C ASN A 95 7.39 -6.62 12.81
N PHE A 96 6.99 -6.20 11.60
CA PHE A 96 7.07 -4.81 11.19
C PHE A 96 5.79 -4.26 10.55
N TRP A 97 4.99 -5.05 9.84
CA TRP A 97 3.87 -4.48 9.08
C TRP A 97 2.69 -4.12 10.02
N PRO A 98 2.10 -2.90 9.93
CA PRO A 98 1.05 -2.45 10.85
C PRO A 98 -0.37 -2.89 10.47
N TYR A 99 -0.62 -3.21 9.19
CA TYR A 99 -1.94 -3.56 8.69
C TYR A 99 -1.88 -4.78 7.77
N ALA A 100 -2.79 -5.73 7.96
CA ALA A 100 -2.89 -6.91 7.12
C ALA A 100 -3.38 -6.57 5.71
N THR A 101 -4.24 -5.56 5.56
CA THR A 101 -4.77 -5.11 4.26
C THR A 101 -3.68 -4.58 3.32
N THR A 102 -2.59 -4.03 3.84
CA THR A 102 -1.43 -3.62 3.03
C THR A 102 -0.78 -4.80 2.32
N LEU A 103 -0.85 -6.02 2.88
CA LEU A 103 -0.38 -7.20 2.16
C LEU A 103 -1.24 -7.46 0.93
N TYR A 104 -2.56 -7.36 1.06
CA TYR A 104 -3.46 -7.55 -0.07
C TYR A 104 -3.15 -6.55 -1.17
N ASP A 105 -3.12 -5.25 -0.86
CA ASP A 105 -2.79 -4.19 -1.82
C ASP A 105 -1.49 -4.49 -2.55
N TYR A 106 -0.41 -4.71 -1.80
CA TYR A 106 0.92 -4.92 -2.35
C TYR A 106 1.00 -6.18 -3.22
N ILE A 107 0.43 -7.30 -2.76
CA ILE A 107 0.44 -8.55 -3.50
C ILE A 107 -0.37 -8.41 -4.79
N ASN A 108 -1.56 -7.81 -4.73
CA ASN A 108 -2.41 -7.60 -5.90
C ASN A 108 -1.72 -6.74 -6.96
N ARG A 109 -1.12 -5.61 -6.56
CA ARG A 109 -0.54 -4.64 -7.52
C ARG A 109 0.86 -4.97 -8.01
N ALA A 110 1.68 -5.63 -7.18
CA ALA A 110 3.13 -5.73 -7.41
C ALA A 110 3.64 -7.17 -7.47
N MET A 111 2.85 -8.16 -7.05
CA MET A 111 3.23 -9.56 -7.07
C MET A 111 2.40 -10.37 -8.06
N PRO A 112 2.99 -11.44 -8.63
CA PRO A 112 4.39 -11.84 -8.55
C PRO A 112 5.28 -10.83 -9.30
N ARG A 113 6.53 -10.61 -8.87
CA ARG A 113 7.38 -9.55 -9.44
C ARG A 113 7.52 -9.62 -10.98
N ASN A 114 7.52 -10.82 -11.54
CA ASN A 114 7.64 -11.06 -12.98
C ASN A 114 6.29 -11.02 -13.73
N ALA A 115 5.16 -10.96 -13.02
CA ALA A 115 3.82 -10.90 -13.59
C ALA A 115 2.81 -10.16 -12.67
N PRO A 116 3.05 -8.89 -12.29
CA PRO A 116 2.17 -8.19 -11.36
C PRO A 116 0.72 -8.11 -11.85
N GLY A 117 -0.25 -8.17 -10.93
CA GLY A 117 -1.68 -8.07 -11.27
C GLY A 117 -2.30 -9.31 -11.91
N THR A 118 -1.58 -10.45 -11.92
CA THR A 118 -2.08 -11.70 -12.55
C THR A 118 -2.80 -12.64 -11.60
N LEU A 119 -2.71 -12.41 -10.28
CA LEU A 119 -3.40 -13.23 -9.29
C LEU A 119 -4.87 -12.79 -9.20
N THR A 120 -5.78 -13.76 -9.04
CA THR A 120 -7.18 -13.47 -8.73
C THR A 120 -7.35 -13.02 -7.28
N SER A 121 -8.46 -12.35 -6.95
CA SER A 121 -8.75 -11.92 -5.57
C SER A 121 -8.67 -13.06 -4.56
N ASP A 122 -9.25 -14.22 -4.88
CA ASP A 122 -9.17 -15.44 -4.04
C ASP A 122 -7.73 -15.92 -3.82
N GLN A 123 -6.90 -15.85 -4.88
CA GLN A 123 -5.48 -16.22 -4.78
C GLN A 123 -4.71 -15.23 -3.89
N VAL A 124 -4.99 -13.94 -4.00
CA VAL A 124 -4.37 -12.91 -3.14
C VAL A 124 -4.79 -13.13 -1.68
N TYR A 125 -6.09 -13.29 -1.39
CA TYR A 125 -6.56 -13.60 -0.04
C TYR A 125 -5.93 -14.86 0.53
N GLY A 126 -5.83 -15.92 -0.27
CA GLY A 126 -5.16 -17.16 0.13
C GLY A 126 -3.70 -16.93 0.52
N VAL A 127 -2.92 -16.23 -0.32
CA VAL A 127 -1.50 -15.93 -0.03
C VAL A 127 -1.36 -15.08 1.23
N VAL A 128 -2.23 -14.08 1.41
CA VAL A 128 -2.28 -13.26 2.63
C VAL A 128 -2.54 -14.14 3.84
N ALA A 129 -3.56 -15.00 3.81
CA ALA A 129 -3.88 -15.94 4.89
C ALA A 129 -2.70 -16.86 5.21
N TRP A 130 -2.03 -17.40 4.18
CA TRP A 130 -0.84 -18.22 4.36
C TRP A 130 0.28 -17.47 5.07
N ILE A 131 0.60 -16.24 4.67
CA ILE A 131 1.65 -15.43 5.32
C ILE A 131 1.27 -15.14 6.78
N LEU A 132 0.01 -14.81 7.06
CA LEU A 132 -0.46 -14.52 8.42
C LEU A 132 -0.39 -15.75 9.34
N VAL A 133 -0.81 -16.92 8.85
CA VAL A 133 -0.69 -18.21 9.57
C VAL A 133 0.77 -18.56 9.82
N ARG A 134 1.65 -18.43 8.83
CA ARG A 134 3.09 -18.70 9.01
C ARG A 134 3.78 -17.77 9.99
N ASN A 135 3.18 -16.60 10.27
CA ASN A 135 3.62 -15.69 11.31
C ASN A 135 2.86 -15.87 12.64
N GLU A 136 1.97 -16.87 12.75
CA GLU A 136 1.12 -17.16 13.90
C GLU A 136 0.25 -15.96 14.33
N ILE A 137 -0.25 -15.20 13.35
CA ILE A 137 -1.10 -14.01 13.58
C ILE A 137 -2.59 -14.37 13.56
N ILE A 138 -2.95 -15.38 12.77
CA ILE A 138 -4.32 -15.92 12.67
C ILE A 138 -4.28 -17.45 12.80
N PRO A 139 -5.38 -18.11 13.20
CA PRO A 139 -5.50 -19.57 13.20
C PRO A 139 -5.34 -20.21 11.81
N ASP A 140 -4.89 -21.45 11.76
CA ASP A 140 -4.63 -22.20 10.52
C ASP A 140 -5.87 -22.38 9.63
N ASP A 141 -7.06 -22.41 10.23
CA ASP A 141 -8.36 -22.60 9.56
C ASP A 141 -9.09 -21.28 9.25
N ALA A 142 -8.48 -20.13 9.56
CA ALA A 142 -9.09 -18.83 9.31
C ALA A 142 -9.20 -18.53 7.80
N GLU A 143 -10.36 -18.00 7.40
CA GLU A 143 -10.62 -17.52 6.04
C GLU A 143 -10.50 -15.99 5.97
N MET A 144 -9.70 -15.49 5.03
CA MET A 144 -9.55 -14.07 4.74
C MET A 144 -10.44 -13.65 3.59
N ASN A 145 -11.18 -12.56 3.77
CA ASN A 145 -12.03 -11.92 2.77
C ASN A 145 -12.13 -10.40 3.07
N ALA A 146 -13.00 -9.69 2.35
CA ALA A 146 -13.19 -8.24 2.50
C ALA A 146 -13.64 -7.81 3.91
N GLU A 147 -14.28 -8.71 4.65
CA GLU A 147 -14.85 -8.45 5.98
C GLU A 147 -13.88 -8.86 7.10
N THR A 148 -13.18 -9.99 6.93
CA THR A 148 -12.31 -10.57 7.98
C THR A 148 -10.88 -10.03 7.95
N LEU A 149 -10.34 -9.72 6.77
CA LEU A 149 -8.95 -9.22 6.66
C LEU A 149 -8.72 -7.89 7.40
N PRO A 150 -9.61 -6.87 7.33
CA PRO A 150 -9.44 -5.62 8.07
C PRO A 150 -9.50 -5.78 9.60
N GLN A 151 -10.07 -6.89 10.09
CA GLN A 151 -10.18 -7.17 11.53
C GLN A 151 -8.87 -7.71 12.13
N VAL A 152 -7.91 -8.14 11.30
CA VAL A 152 -6.63 -8.67 11.76
C VAL A 152 -5.79 -7.57 12.40
N VAL A 153 -5.49 -7.72 13.70
CA VAL A 153 -4.63 -6.80 14.44
C VAL A 153 -3.17 -7.26 14.33
N MET A 154 -2.36 -6.55 13.55
CA MET A 154 -0.94 -6.89 13.40
C MET A 154 -0.12 -6.54 14.65
N PRO A 155 0.87 -7.37 15.06
CA PRO A 155 1.67 -7.15 16.26
C PRO A 155 2.45 -5.83 16.29
N ALA A 156 2.81 -5.30 15.12
CA ALA A 156 3.59 -4.07 15.00
C ALA A 156 2.72 -2.81 14.93
N ARG A 157 1.39 -2.91 14.86
CA ARG A 157 0.48 -1.78 14.63
C ARG A 157 0.73 -0.60 15.57
N ALA A 158 0.89 -0.86 16.87
CA ALA A 158 1.09 0.17 17.88
C ALA A 158 2.48 0.83 17.86
N ARG A 159 3.42 0.36 17.03
CA ARG A 159 4.78 0.89 16.95
C ARG A 159 4.93 2.03 15.93
N PHE A 160 3.88 2.30 15.16
CA PHE A 160 3.85 3.39 14.18
C PHE A 160 3.06 4.55 14.74
N VAL A 161 3.71 5.71 14.83
CA VAL A 161 3.10 6.97 15.27
C VAL A 161 3.29 8.02 14.18
N PRO A 162 2.35 8.98 14.03
CA PRO A 162 2.59 10.17 13.23
C PRO A 162 3.88 10.86 13.68
N ASP A 163 4.56 11.50 12.74
CA ASP A 163 5.78 12.25 13.04
C ASP A 163 5.48 13.35 14.07
N ASP A 164 6.12 13.26 15.23
CA ASP A 164 5.97 14.19 16.35
C ASP A 164 7.19 15.10 16.52
N ARG A 165 8.17 15.02 15.60
CA ARG A 165 9.38 15.85 15.62
C ARG A 165 9.01 17.32 15.47
N ARG A 166 9.67 18.17 16.27
CA ARG A 166 9.47 19.62 16.28
C ARG A 166 10.77 20.35 15.89
N GLY A 167 10.64 21.60 15.44
CA GLY A 167 11.78 22.47 15.14
C GLY A 167 12.43 22.28 13.77
N GLY A 168 11.83 21.46 12.90
CA GLY A 168 12.20 21.37 11.47
C GLY A 168 11.59 22.49 10.64
N ARG A 169 11.99 22.58 9.37
CA ARG A 169 11.40 23.52 8.41
C ARG A 169 9.95 23.08 8.12
N GLU A 170 8.97 23.88 8.53
CA GLU A 170 7.56 23.62 8.20
C GLU A 170 7.37 23.69 6.68
N VAL A 171 6.89 22.60 6.06
CA VAL A 171 6.38 22.65 4.69
C VAL A 171 4.97 23.21 4.79
N ARG A 172 4.83 24.48 4.40
CA ARG A 172 3.53 25.16 4.26
C ARG A 172 3.02 25.03 2.84
#